data_AF-A0A934VN50-F1
#
_entry.id   AF-A0A934VN50-F1
#
_cell.length_a   1.000
_cell.length_b   1.000
_cell.length_c   1.000
_cell.angle_alpha   90.00
_cell.angle_beta   90.00
_cell.angle_gamma   90.00
#
_symmetry.space_group_name_H-M   'P 1'
#
loop_
_entity.id
_entity.type
_entity.pdbx_description
1 polymer ?
#
loop_
_entity_poly.entity_id
_entity_poly.type
_entity_poly.pdbx_seq_one_letter_code
_entity_poly.pdbx_strand_id
1 'polypeptide(L)'
;MLKPPKPPKPSAALQHTFFQALREFESQCSPDPFARTLSITTCLTTFWQLSLAQQLGSFPSTLFVGSPGKETSPLWEFARKLLVEDADSTQDLSRPRIPYVSQKIAEHYLRESVTYYHNNLAYDTRFYRQAAYENKEEYRKAHWSLFGFGRSRPFSKCWHKDVGLISNGDGAVVARLDGKADLRELQDYLKKGDFFQKSIGIDSSLKRSPKRFAVAGRLDSATLIALEENGLFEWGHPFLTLPDVGDASINVPLWPTFSAMLMMWRPFQGAIAVTPQNQFPRTEAALRYQSYLRDGLSRLPGDYGFGLLKVSRELFAVCSNLYQSTVAWDNDPPRLEKEPPENAEIILTFLEETLKGLIIATHTLIWHRVGLTPSSREKLIQKILHELRKGEDLTRRELQRTFRLSTATERDTLLTRLAEEGMITLDGKMVSAVSLDEYTRAIHSLL
;
A
#
# COMPACT_ATOMS: atom_id res chain seq x y z
N MET A 1 -7.74 33.14 10.25
CA MET A 1 -7.69 31.69 9.98
C MET A 1 -8.36 30.97 11.13
N LEU A 2 -9.49 30.30 10.89
CA LEU A 2 -10.17 29.51 11.93
C LEU A 2 -9.40 28.20 12.13
N LYS A 3 -9.08 27.86 13.39
CA LYS A 3 -8.53 26.54 13.71
C LYS A 3 -9.51 25.46 13.23
N PRO A 4 -9.06 24.36 12.63
CA PRO A 4 -9.95 23.26 12.29
C PRO A 4 -10.71 22.83 13.55
N PRO A 5 -12.02 22.51 13.43
CA PRO A 5 -12.81 22.06 14.56
C PRO A 5 -12.13 20.85 15.19
N LYS A 6 -12.00 20.86 16.52
CA LYS A 6 -11.52 19.69 17.24
C LYS A 6 -12.47 18.52 16.90
N PRO A 7 -11.95 17.34 16.55
CA PRO A 7 -12.81 16.19 16.30
C PRO A 7 -13.70 15.94 17.53
N PRO A 8 -14.96 15.53 17.34
CA PRO A 8 -15.83 15.18 18.45
C PRO A 8 -15.16 14.10 19.29
N LYS A 9 -15.50 14.10 20.58
CA LYS A 9 -14.99 13.17 21.57
C LYS A 9 -15.73 11.79 21.46
N PRO A 10 -15.24 10.72 20.78
CA PRO A 10 -15.78 9.35 20.86
C PRO A 10 -15.85 8.68 22.26
N SER A 11 -17.03 8.51 22.83
CA SER A 11 -17.28 8.04 24.22
C SER A 11 -16.30 6.95 24.74
N ALA A 12 -16.05 6.93 26.06
CA ALA A 12 -15.17 5.92 26.69
C ALA A 12 -15.54 4.47 26.32
N ALA A 13 -16.83 4.20 26.10
CA ALA A 13 -17.32 2.92 25.60
C ALA A 13 -16.78 2.59 24.20
N LEU A 14 -16.76 3.57 23.28
CA LEU A 14 -16.24 3.41 21.92
C LEU A 14 -14.72 3.14 21.92
N GLN A 15 -13.97 3.80 22.80
CA GLN A 15 -12.53 3.57 22.95
C GLN A 15 -12.23 2.16 23.47
N HIS A 16 -12.99 1.69 24.47
CA HIS A 16 -12.88 0.32 24.97
C HIS A 16 -13.19 -0.71 23.86
N THR A 17 -14.25 -0.49 23.08
CA THR A 17 -14.59 -1.34 21.93
C THR A 17 -13.49 -1.34 20.87
N PHE A 18 -12.81 -0.21 20.65
CA PHE A 18 -11.69 -0.11 19.71
C PHE A 18 -10.51 -1.00 20.11
N PHE A 19 -10.05 -0.89 21.36
CA PHE A 19 -8.93 -1.70 21.84
C PHE A 19 -9.27 -3.17 21.93
N GLN A 20 -10.50 -3.51 22.32
CA GLN A 20 -10.98 -4.88 22.29
C GLN A 20 -10.94 -5.44 20.86
N ALA A 21 -11.33 -4.66 19.85
CA ALA A 21 -11.27 -5.07 18.45
C ALA A 21 -9.81 -5.26 17.97
N LEU A 22 -8.89 -4.38 18.36
CA LEU A 22 -7.47 -4.56 18.05
C LEU A 22 -6.88 -5.82 18.69
N ARG A 23 -7.23 -6.10 19.96
CA ARG A 23 -6.79 -7.30 20.69
C ARG A 23 -7.35 -8.57 20.08
N GLU A 24 -8.63 -8.55 19.74
CA GLU A 24 -9.29 -9.65 19.05
C GLU A 24 -8.60 -9.91 17.71
N PHE A 25 -8.28 -8.85 16.96
CA PHE A 25 -7.55 -8.98 15.71
C PHE A 25 -6.15 -9.56 15.91
N GLU A 26 -5.36 -9.03 16.83
CA GLU A 26 -3.99 -9.53 17.11
C GLU A 26 -4.00 -11.02 17.49
N SER A 27 -4.86 -11.40 18.42
CA SER A 27 -4.91 -12.75 18.96
C SER A 27 -5.58 -13.77 18.03
N GLN A 28 -6.54 -13.36 17.20
CA GLN A 28 -7.39 -14.28 16.43
C GLN A 28 -7.18 -14.24 14.92
N CYS A 29 -6.50 -13.24 14.35
CA CYS A 29 -6.39 -13.12 12.88
C CYS A 29 -5.71 -14.32 12.22
N SER A 30 -4.76 -14.97 12.90
CA SER A 30 -4.17 -16.22 12.45
C SER A 30 -3.46 -16.96 13.59
N PRO A 31 -3.58 -18.31 13.66
CA PRO A 31 -2.76 -19.13 14.54
C PRO A 31 -1.30 -19.23 14.03
N ASP A 32 -1.07 -19.11 12.72
CA ASP A 32 0.27 -19.03 12.13
C ASP A 32 0.86 -17.63 12.41
N PRO A 33 1.98 -17.52 13.17
CA PRO A 33 2.64 -16.25 13.46
C PRO A 33 3.06 -15.48 12.20
N PHE A 34 3.47 -16.18 11.14
CA PHE A 34 3.85 -15.54 9.87
C PHE A 34 2.65 -14.85 9.22
N ALA A 35 1.53 -15.57 9.09
CA ALA A 35 0.30 -15.01 8.55
C ALA A 35 -0.28 -13.90 9.44
N ARG A 36 -0.09 -13.96 10.77
CA ARG A 36 -0.43 -12.87 11.70
C ARG A 36 0.36 -11.61 11.40
N THR A 37 1.70 -11.71 11.29
CA THR A 37 2.58 -10.60 10.93
C THR A 37 2.12 -9.92 9.64
N LEU A 38 1.84 -10.72 8.60
CA LEU A 38 1.40 -10.20 7.31
C LEU A 38 0.00 -9.57 7.37
N SER A 39 -0.91 -10.14 8.15
CA SER A 39 -2.27 -9.61 8.34
C SER A 39 -2.25 -8.26 9.06
N ILE A 40 -1.49 -8.14 10.14
CA ILE A 40 -1.32 -6.89 10.89
C ILE A 40 -0.68 -5.81 10.01
N THR A 41 0.37 -6.18 9.27
CA THR A 41 1.04 -5.27 8.33
C THR A 41 0.08 -4.80 7.24
N THR A 42 -0.70 -5.71 6.65
CA THR A 42 -1.72 -5.42 5.63
C THR A 42 -2.80 -4.48 6.19
N CYS A 43 -3.21 -4.67 7.44
CA CYS A 43 -4.20 -3.84 8.12
C CYS A 43 -3.69 -2.41 8.28
N LEU A 44 -2.49 -2.24 8.83
CA LEU A 44 -1.91 -0.92 9.10
C LEU A 44 -1.53 -0.16 7.83
N THR A 45 -1.03 -0.86 6.82
CA THR A 45 -0.77 -0.27 5.50
C THR A 45 -2.07 0.15 4.81
N THR A 46 -3.16 -0.62 4.95
CA THR A 46 -4.49 -0.22 4.46
C THR A 46 -4.98 1.04 5.16
N PHE A 47 -4.87 1.14 6.50
CA PHE A 47 -5.23 2.37 7.22
C PHE A 47 -4.37 3.56 6.83
N TRP A 48 -3.08 3.33 6.59
CA TRP A 48 -2.18 4.35 6.07
C TRP A 48 -2.63 4.83 4.68
N GLN A 49 -2.98 3.93 3.76
CA GLN A 49 -3.55 4.29 2.44
C GLN A 49 -4.87 5.05 2.55
N LEU A 50 -5.72 4.70 3.51
CA LEU A 50 -6.95 5.46 3.76
C LEU A 50 -6.67 6.88 4.28
N SER A 51 -5.52 7.09 4.94
CA SER A 51 -5.05 8.40 5.41
C SER A 51 -4.25 9.20 4.37
N LEU A 52 -4.23 8.77 3.11
CA LEU A 52 -3.50 9.44 2.01
C LEU A 52 -3.80 10.95 1.91
N ALA A 53 -5.03 11.36 2.21
CA ALA A 53 -5.44 12.76 2.21
C ALA A 53 -4.76 13.63 3.29
N GLN A 54 -4.03 13.01 4.23
CA GLN A 54 -3.39 13.66 5.38
C GLN A 54 -1.87 13.43 5.43
N GLN A 55 -1.30 12.76 4.42
CA GLN A 55 0.14 12.52 4.29
C GLN A 55 0.84 13.73 3.67
N LEU A 56 2.09 14.00 4.10
CA LEU A 56 2.92 15.09 3.60
C LEU A 56 3.84 14.62 2.45
N GLY A 57 3.59 15.07 1.21
CA GLY A 57 4.46 14.80 0.04
C GLY A 57 3.71 14.36 -1.23
N SER A 58 4.46 14.06 -2.30
CA SER A 58 3.98 13.45 -3.54
C SER A 58 4.11 11.93 -3.47
N PHE A 59 3.02 11.19 -3.73
CA PHE A 59 2.94 9.74 -3.49
C PHE A 59 2.28 9.00 -4.66
N PRO A 60 2.89 7.88 -5.06
CA PRO A 60 2.29 6.57 -4.83
C PRO A 60 2.77 5.88 -3.55
N SER A 61 1.85 5.13 -2.99
CA SER A 61 1.85 4.55 -1.66
C SER A 61 1.25 3.15 -1.77
N THR A 62 2.07 2.15 -2.10
CA THR A 62 1.53 0.93 -2.71
C THR A 62 1.63 -0.30 -1.83
N LEU A 63 0.48 -0.95 -1.60
CA LEU A 63 0.37 -2.24 -0.93
C LEU A 63 0.08 -3.31 -1.98
N PHE A 64 1.08 -4.12 -2.29
CA PHE A 64 0.91 -5.31 -3.10
C PHE A 64 0.91 -6.56 -2.23
N VAL A 65 -0.09 -7.39 -2.46
CA VAL A 65 -0.26 -8.65 -1.77
C VAL A 65 -0.27 -9.76 -2.81
N GLY A 66 0.72 -10.65 -2.73
CA GLY A 66 0.69 -11.93 -3.43
C GLY A 66 1.97 -12.26 -4.22
N SER A 67 2.08 -13.55 -4.51
CA SER A 67 3.05 -14.19 -5.40
C SER A 67 2.29 -14.74 -6.62
N PRO A 68 2.90 -14.85 -7.82
CA PRO A 68 2.25 -15.56 -8.92
C PRO A 68 1.93 -17.01 -8.54
N GLY A 69 0.66 -17.40 -8.52
CA GLY A 69 0.32 -18.82 -8.37
C GLY A 69 -1.12 -19.12 -7.99
N LYS A 70 -1.71 -18.41 -7.02
CA LYS A 70 -3.11 -18.61 -6.59
C LYS A 70 -3.97 -17.40 -6.97
N GLU A 71 -5.14 -17.64 -7.58
CA GLU A 71 -6.07 -16.56 -7.97
C GLU A 71 -6.67 -15.80 -6.78
N THR A 72 -6.72 -16.44 -5.61
CA THR A 72 -7.29 -15.90 -4.37
C THR A 72 -6.20 -15.73 -3.31
N SER A 73 -5.92 -14.49 -2.91
CA SER A 73 -5.07 -14.20 -1.74
C SER A 73 -5.95 -13.77 -0.56
N PRO A 74 -5.92 -14.47 0.58
CA PRO A 74 -6.69 -14.09 1.78
C PRO A 74 -6.35 -12.68 2.29
N LEU A 75 -5.07 -12.30 2.22
CA LEU A 75 -4.60 -10.96 2.62
C LEU A 75 -5.17 -9.86 1.70
N TRP A 76 -5.22 -10.11 0.39
CA TRP A 76 -5.80 -9.14 -0.54
C TRP A 76 -7.30 -9.05 -0.35
N GLU A 77 -8.00 -10.16 -0.17
CA GLU A 77 -9.43 -10.16 0.12
C GLU A 77 -9.75 -9.39 1.40
N PHE A 78 -8.90 -9.51 2.42
CA PHE A 78 -8.97 -8.71 3.63
C PHE A 78 -8.82 -7.21 3.36
N ALA A 79 -7.74 -6.78 2.71
CA ALA A 79 -7.51 -5.36 2.39
C ALA A 79 -8.62 -4.80 1.47
N ARG A 80 -9.02 -5.58 0.46
CA ARG A 80 -10.07 -5.23 -0.51
C ARG A 80 -11.39 -4.97 0.19
N LYS A 81 -11.79 -5.83 1.13
CA LYS A 81 -13.03 -5.63 1.89
C LYS A 81 -12.99 -4.36 2.75
N LEU A 82 -11.88 -4.08 3.44
CA LEU A 82 -11.71 -2.82 4.18
C LEU A 82 -11.85 -1.59 3.27
N LEU A 83 -11.21 -1.62 2.10
CA LEU A 83 -11.26 -0.52 1.13
C LEU A 83 -12.64 -0.33 0.49
N VAL A 84 -13.35 -1.42 0.20
CA VAL A 84 -14.73 -1.38 -0.32
C VAL A 84 -15.69 -0.84 0.72
N GLU A 85 -15.61 -1.33 1.96
CA GLU A 85 -16.47 -0.85 3.05
C GLU A 85 -16.23 0.63 3.37
N ASP A 86 -14.99 1.11 3.32
CA ASP A 86 -14.70 2.55 3.43
C ASP A 86 -15.36 3.32 2.29
N ALA A 87 -15.30 2.81 1.06
CA ALA A 87 -15.93 3.47 -0.09
C ALA A 87 -17.46 3.52 0.03
N ASP A 88 -18.10 2.39 0.33
CA ASP A 88 -19.56 2.26 0.38
C ASP A 88 -20.16 3.03 1.55
N SER A 89 -19.51 3.02 2.71
CA SER A 89 -19.99 3.74 3.90
C SER A 89 -19.87 5.27 3.82
N THR A 90 -18.99 5.80 2.96
CA THR A 90 -18.92 7.25 2.69
C THR A 90 -20.05 7.73 1.79
N GLN A 91 -20.91 6.81 1.34
CA GLN A 91 -22.17 7.15 0.70
C GLN A 91 -23.08 7.80 1.74
N ASP A 92 -23.19 9.12 1.67
CA ASP A 92 -24.11 9.90 2.50
C ASP A 92 -25.57 9.50 2.16
N LEU A 93 -26.14 8.59 2.94
CA LEU A 93 -27.50 8.06 2.78
C LEU A 93 -28.58 9.16 2.92
N SER A 94 -28.22 10.33 3.47
CA SER A 94 -29.11 11.48 3.57
C SER A 94 -29.23 12.28 2.27
N ARG A 95 -28.33 12.04 1.29
CA ARG A 95 -28.40 12.70 -0.01
C ARG A 95 -29.39 11.98 -0.91
N PRO A 96 -30.23 12.72 -1.67
CA PRO A 96 -31.12 12.09 -2.64
C PRO A 96 -30.29 11.23 -3.58
N ARG A 97 -30.71 9.96 -3.77
CA ARG A 97 -30.14 9.08 -4.80
C ARG A 97 -30.18 9.86 -6.11
N ILE A 98 -29.02 10.34 -6.55
CA ILE A 98 -28.91 11.03 -7.82
C ILE A 98 -29.37 10.02 -8.87
N PRO A 99 -30.37 10.34 -9.70
CA PRO A 99 -30.84 9.40 -10.70
C PRO A 99 -29.64 9.01 -11.56
N TYR A 100 -29.38 7.70 -11.63
CA TYR A 100 -28.28 7.16 -12.43
C TYR A 100 -28.48 7.62 -13.88
N VAL A 101 -27.69 8.61 -14.28
CA VAL A 101 -27.69 9.09 -15.66
C VAL A 101 -26.87 8.12 -16.49
N SER A 102 -27.28 7.86 -17.73
CA SER A 102 -26.51 6.95 -18.60
C SER A 102 -25.05 7.41 -18.70
N GLN A 103 -24.11 6.45 -18.84
CA GLN A 103 -22.68 6.74 -18.90
C GLN A 103 -22.33 7.85 -19.90
N LYS A 104 -22.92 7.82 -21.11
CA LYS A 104 -22.70 8.83 -22.15
C LYS A 104 -23.11 10.24 -21.71
N ILE A 105 -24.23 10.35 -21.00
CA ILE A 105 -24.74 11.64 -20.53
C ILE A 105 -23.84 12.18 -19.41
N ALA A 106 -23.43 11.31 -18.48
CA ALA A 106 -22.52 11.71 -17.42
C ALA A 106 -21.15 12.13 -17.98
N GLU A 107 -20.60 11.43 -18.97
CA GLU A 107 -19.34 11.83 -19.65
C GLU A 107 -19.46 13.21 -20.31
N HIS A 108 -20.61 13.50 -20.94
CA HIS A 108 -20.89 14.80 -21.54
C HIS A 108 -20.88 15.93 -20.50
N TYR A 109 -21.65 15.79 -19.41
CA TYR A 109 -21.69 16.80 -18.34
C TYR A 109 -20.32 17.02 -17.69
N LEU A 110 -19.57 15.94 -17.47
CA LEU A 110 -18.26 16.02 -16.84
C LEU A 110 -17.27 16.85 -17.68
N ARG A 111 -17.36 16.74 -19.02
CA ARG A 111 -16.57 17.54 -19.95
C ARG A 111 -17.08 18.98 -20.05
N GLU A 112 -18.38 19.16 -20.29
CA GLU A 112 -19.01 20.49 -20.47
C GLU A 112 -18.79 21.39 -19.26
N SER A 113 -18.95 20.87 -18.03
CA SER A 113 -18.77 21.69 -16.82
C SER A 113 -17.33 22.18 -16.67
N VAL A 114 -16.33 21.37 -17.05
CA VAL A 114 -14.90 21.77 -17.02
C VAL A 114 -14.64 22.84 -18.09
N THR A 115 -15.12 22.64 -19.32
CA THR A 115 -14.95 23.59 -20.42
C THR A 115 -15.64 24.91 -20.13
N TYR A 116 -16.89 24.88 -19.65
CA TYR A 116 -17.65 26.07 -19.27
C TYR A 116 -16.93 26.87 -18.20
N TYR A 117 -16.45 26.22 -17.14
CA TYR A 117 -15.74 26.89 -16.05
C TYR A 117 -14.47 27.58 -16.53
N HIS A 118 -13.68 26.91 -17.39
CA HIS A 118 -12.46 27.49 -17.95
C HIS A 118 -12.73 28.71 -18.86
N ASN A 119 -13.79 28.67 -19.66
CA ASN A 119 -14.10 29.74 -20.61
C ASN A 119 -14.76 30.98 -19.96
N ASN A 120 -15.41 30.82 -18.81
CA ASN A 120 -16.22 31.89 -18.19
C ASN A 120 -15.64 32.46 -16.88
N LEU A 121 -14.42 32.05 -16.50
CA LEU A 121 -13.79 32.41 -15.22
C LEU A 121 -13.51 33.91 -15.04
N ALA A 122 -13.50 34.68 -16.13
CA ALA A 122 -13.11 36.09 -16.15
C ALA A 122 -14.26 37.08 -15.85
N TYR A 123 -15.52 36.62 -15.79
CA TYR A 123 -16.67 37.50 -15.67
C TYR A 123 -17.26 37.45 -14.24
N ASP A 124 -16.93 38.44 -13.41
CA ASP A 124 -17.43 38.55 -12.03
C ASP A 124 -18.79 39.26 -11.96
N THR A 125 -19.86 38.61 -12.43
CA THR A 125 -21.24 39.07 -12.19
C THR A 125 -22.03 38.02 -11.39
N ARG A 126 -23.10 38.44 -10.70
CA ARG A 126 -23.98 37.54 -9.93
C ARG A 126 -24.52 36.37 -10.77
N PHE A 127 -24.80 36.62 -12.05
CA PHE A 127 -25.27 35.61 -13.00
C PHE A 127 -24.23 34.50 -13.22
N TYR A 128 -22.97 34.86 -13.46
CA TYR A 128 -21.89 33.89 -13.63
C TYR A 128 -21.59 33.10 -12.35
N ARG A 129 -21.80 33.69 -11.16
CA ARG A 129 -21.66 32.97 -9.88
C ARG A 129 -22.70 31.86 -9.71
N GLN A 130 -23.95 32.11 -10.11
CA GLN A 130 -25.00 31.09 -10.07
C GLN A 130 -24.77 29.98 -11.09
N ALA A 131 -24.46 30.33 -12.34
CA ALA A 131 -24.15 29.35 -13.38
C ALA A 131 -22.90 28.50 -13.04
N ALA A 132 -21.88 29.08 -12.41
CA ALA A 132 -20.71 28.34 -11.93
C ALA A 132 -21.05 27.37 -10.78
N TYR A 133 -22.03 27.72 -9.93
CA TYR A 133 -22.51 26.81 -8.88
C TYR A 133 -23.29 25.63 -9.48
N GLU A 134 -24.21 25.90 -10.41
CA GLU A 134 -24.98 24.86 -11.12
C GLU A 134 -24.05 23.88 -11.87
N ASN A 135 -23.04 24.39 -12.58
CA ASN A 135 -22.03 23.56 -13.25
C ASN A 135 -21.21 22.69 -12.28
N LYS A 136 -20.88 23.20 -11.09
CA LYS A 136 -20.19 22.39 -10.08
C LYS A 136 -21.08 21.24 -9.59
N GLU A 137 -22.36 21.49 -9.39
CA GLU A 137 -23.31 20.45 -8.99
C GLU A 137 -23.53 19.41 -10.09
N GLU A 138 -23.62 19.82 -11.36
CA GLU A 138 -23.69 18.91 -12.50
C GLU A 138 -22.43 18.05 -12.62
N TYR A 139 -21.24 18.65 -12.53
CA TYR A 139 -19.98 17.92 -12.49
C TYR A 139 -19.96 16.89 -11.37
N ARG A 140 -20.39 17.25 -10.15
CA ARG A 140 -20.42 16.32 -9.01
C ARG A 140 -21.37 15.15 -9.25
N LYS A 141 -22.56 15.42 -9.80
CA LYS A 141 -23.55 14.38 -10.15
C LYS A 141 -23.01 13.43 -11.22
N ALA A 142 -22.41 13.97 -12.28
CA ALA A 142 -21.79 13.20 -13.36
C ALA A 142 -20.62 12.35 -12.85
N HIS A 143 -19.74 12.98 -12.06
CA HIS A 143 -18.61 12.31 -11.42
C HIS A 143 -19.07 11.13 -10.57
N TRP A 144 -20.05 11.33 -9.68
CA TRP A 144 -20.56 10.25 -8.85
C TRP A 144 -21.26 9.15 -9.65
N SER A 145 -21.98 9.51 -10.71
CA SER A 145 -22.66 8.54 -11.58
C SER A 145 -21.68 7.63 -12.31
N LEU A 146 -20.52 8.16 -12.73
CA LEU A 146 -19.51 7.41 -13.46
C LEU A 146 -18.56 6.62 -12.56
N PHE A 147 -18.12 7.24 -11.46
CA PHE A 147 -16.98 6.77 -10.70
C PHE A 147 -17.33 6.35 -9.26
N GLY A 148 -18.58 6.54 -8.83
CA GLY A 148 -19.06 6.14 -7.51
C GLY A 148 -18.66 7.09 -6.37
N PHE A 149 -18.87 6.61 -5.15
CA PHE A 149 -18.55 7.30 -3.90
C PHE A 149 -17.23 6.82 -3.30
N GLY A 150 -16.72 7.58 -2.32
CA GLY A 150 -15.55 7.20 -1.55
C GLY A 150 -14.20 7.39 -2.23
N ARG A 151 -13.14 7.03 -1.50
CA ARG A 151 -11.76 7.23 -1.93
C ARG A 151 -11.12 6.00 -2.55
N SER A 152 -11.79 4.84 -2.58
CA SER A 152 -11.25 3.61 -3.18
C SER A 152 -12.11 3.11 -4.33
N ARG A 153 -11.49 2.69 -5.43
CA ARG A 153 -12.18 2.16 -6.63
C ARG A 153 -11.22 1.35 -7.52
N PRO A 154 -11.72 0.53 -8.45
CA PRO A 154 -10.86 -0.18 -9.41
C PRO A 154 -9.95 0.77 -10.17
N PHE A 155 -8.70 0.37 -10.42
CA PHE A 155 -7.70 1.19 -11.08
C PHE A 155 -8.16 1.68 -12.45
N SER A 156 -8.84 0.81 -13.19
CA SER A 156 -9.44 1.13 -14.50
C SER A 156 -10.54 2.20 -14.47
N LYS A 157 -11.03 2.55 -13.27
CA LYS A 157 -12.02 3.60 -13.05
C LYS A 157 -11.45 4.83 -12.35
N CYS A 158 -10.13 4.90 -12.17
CA CYS A 158 -9.48 6.06 -11.58
C CYS A 158 -9.18 7.15 -12.61
N TRP A 159 -9.28 6.87 -13.91
CA TRP A 159 -8.77 7.74 -14.95
C TRP A 159 -9.85 8.15 -15.95
N HIS A 160 -9.83 9.42 -16.33
CA HIS A 160 -10.63 9.93 -17.43
C HIS A 160 -9.74 10.67 -18.43
N LYS A 161 -9.92 10.38 -19.72
CA LYS A 161 -9.10 10.92 -20.82
C LYS A 161 -8.95 12.45 -20.83
N ASP A 162 -10.02 13.18 -20.49
CA ASP A 162 -10.03 14.65 -20.57
C ASP A 162 -9.75 15.34 -19.21
N VAL A 163 -9.99 14.62 -18.11
CA VAL A 163 -10.09 15.19 -16.75
C VAL A 163 -8.94 14.73 -15.86
N GLY A 164 -8.21 13.70 -16.29
CA GLY A 164 -7.06 13.15 -15.57
C GLY A 164 -7.49 12.21 -14.44
N LEU A 165 -6.74 12.23 -13.33
CA LEU A 165 -7.01 11.40 -12.16
C LEU A 165 -8.29 11.84 -11.45
N ILE A 166 -9.21 10.90 -11.33
CA ILE A 166 -10.45 11.08 -10.62
C ILE A 166 -10.24 10.73 -9.15
N SER A 167 -10.42 11.73 -8.29
CA SER A 167 -10.20 11.63 -6.85
C SER A 167 -11.48 11.85 -6.05
N ASN A 168 -11.43 11.60 -4.75
CA ASN A 168 -12.45 12.11 -3.83
C ASN A 168 -12.34 13.64 -3.66
N GLY A 169 -13.20 14.21 -2.81
CA GLY A 169 -13.21 15.65 -2.49
C GLY A 169 -11.90 16.18 -1.91
N ASP A 170 -11.09 15.33 -1.29
CA ASP A 170 -9.81 15.68 -0.64
C ASP A 170 -8.60 15.55 -1.60
N GLY A 171 -8.86 15.32 -2.89
CA GLY A 171 -7.82 15.18 -3.89
C GLY A 171 -7.04 13.87 -3.79
N ALA A 172 -7.59 12.84 -3.13
CA ALA A 172 -6.94 11.55 -2.90
C ALA A 172 -7.74 10.37 -3.49
N VAL A 173 -7.04 9.31 -3.91
CA VAL A 173 -7.67 8.05 -4.34
C VAL A 173 -6.77 6.83 -4.06
N VAL A 174 -7.38 5.71 -3.69
CA VAL A 174 -6.77 4.39 -3.58
C VAL A 174 -7.28 3.52 -4.74
N ALA A 175 -6.43 3.31 -5.72
CA ALA A 175 -6.70 2.53 -6.92
C ALA A 175 -6.52 1.03 -6.64
N ARG A 176 -7.59 0.24 -6.80
CA ARG A 176 -7.60 -1.21 -6.53
C ARG A 176 -7.29 -2.01 -7.78
N LEU A 177 -6.38 -2.98 -7.71
CA LEU A 177 -6.17 -3.96 -8.76
C LEU A 177 -7.04 -5.20 -8.46
N ASP A 178 -8.33 -5.08 -8.78
CA ASP A 178 -9.31 -6.14 -8.51
C ASP A 178 -9.20 -7.27 -9.55
N GLY A 179 -8.70 -6.99 -10.77
CA GLY A 179 -8.60 -8.00 -11.81
C GLY A 179 -7.64 -7.69 -12.97
N LYS A 180 -7.67 -8.56 -13.99
CA LYS A 180 -6.78 -8.50 -15.16
C LYS A 180 -6.89 -7.19 -15.95
N ALA A 181 -8.06 -6.56 -15.97
CA ALA A 181 -8.26 -5.27 -16.65
C ALA A 181 -7.44 -4.16 -15.97
N ASP A 182 -7.50 -4.08 -14.64
CA ASP A 182 -6.74 -3.11 -13.85
C ASP A 182 -5.23 -3.31 -14.01
N LEU A 183 -4.78 -4.57 -14.04
CA LEU A 183 -3.37 -4.91 -14.26
C LEU A 183 -2.87 -4.46 -15.63
N ARG A 184 -3.64 -4.71 -16.70
CA ARG A 184 -3.27 -4.27 -18.05
C ARG A 184 -3.18 -2.76 -18.13
N GLU A 185 -4.15 -2.06 -17.52
CA GLU A 185 -4.16 -0.61 -17.54
C GLU A 185 -2.99 -0.03 -16.75
N LEU A 186 -2.66 -0.60 -15.58
CA LEU A 186 -1.45 -0.25 -14.83
C LEU A 186 -0.18 -0.43 -15.69
N GLN A 187 -0.04 -1.56 -16.38
CA GLN A 187 1.09 -1.83 -17.28
C GLN A 187 1.20 -0.81 -18.41
N ASP A 188 0.08 -0.40 -18.99
CA ASP A 188 0.06 0.61 -20.05
C ASP A 188 0.39 2.02 -19.54
N TYR A 189 0.08 2.33 -18.29
CA TYR A 189 0.47 3.58 -17.65
C TYR A 189 1.95 3.60 -17.22
N LEU A 190 2.52 2.48 -16.79
CA LEU A 190 3.93 2.37 -16.46
C LEU A 190 4.83 2.70 -17.66
N LYS A 191 4.48 2.19 -18.85
CA LYS A 191 5.21 2.46 -20.11
C LYS A 191 5.25 3.96 -20.49
N LYS A 192 4.35 4.78 -19.95
CA LYS A 192 4.24 6.21 -20.26
C LYS A 192 5.12 7.09 -19.37
N GLY A 193 5.77 6.53 -18.34
CA GLY A 193 6.82 7.17 -17.50
C GLY A 193 6.34 8.28 -16.55
N ASP A 194 5.67 9.30 -17.07
CA ASP A 194 5.32 10.54 -16.34
C ASP A 194 4.18 10.37 -15.33
N PHE A 195 3.50 9.23 -15.35
CA PHE A 195 2.21 9.03 -14.69
C PHE A 195 2.28 9.08 -13.16
N PHE A 196 3.24 8.36 -12.56
CA PHE A 196 3.41 8.32 -11.11
C PHE A 196 4.01 9.63 -10.56
N GLN A 197 4.75 10.35 -11.40
CA GLN A 197 5.39 11.61 -11.06
C GLN A 197 4.43 12.81 -11.12
N LYS A 198 3.45 12.79 -12.05
CA LYS A 198 2.52 13.90 -12.32
C LYS A 198 1.06 13.44 -12.30
N SER A 199 0.61 12.95 -11.15
CA SER A 199 -0.79 12.65 -10.91
C SER A 199 -1.62 13.95 -10.85
N ILE A 200 -2.19 14.36 -11.98
CA ILE A 200 -3.01 15.58 -12.12
C ILE A 200 -4.46 15.18 -12.42
N GLY A 201 -5.40 15.90 -11.83
CA GLY A 201 -6.82 15.76 -12.12
C GLY A 201 -7.59 17.05 -11.86
N ILE A 202 -8.91 17.03 -12.05
CA ILE A 202 -9.79 18.16 -11.73
C ILE A 202 -10.32 18.06 -10.30
N ASP A 203 -10.31 19.15 -9.54
CA ASP A 203 -10.88 19.24 -8.19
C ASP A 203 -12.35 19.66 -8.18
N SER A 204 -12.95 19.72 -6.99
CA SER A 204 -14.33 20.19 -6.80
C SER A 204 -14.56 21.66 -7.18
N SER A 205 -13.47 22.42 -7.37
CA SER A 205 -13.50 23.78 -7.89
C SER A 205 -13.41 23.84 -9.42
N LEU A 206 -13.35 22.68 -10.10
CA LEU A 206 -13.18 22.53 -11.55
C LEU A 206 -11.81 23.01 -12.05
N LYS A 207 -10.79 23.03 -11.18
CA LYS A 207 -9.42 23.40 -11.53
C LYS A 207 -8.53 22.18 -11.59
N ARG A 208 -7.51 22.23 -12.47
CA ARG A 208 -6.44 21.23 -12.48
C ARG A 208 -5.62 21.36 -11.20
N SER A 209 -5.55 20.28 -10.43
CA SER A 209 -4.78 20.19 -9.21
C SER A 209 -3.94 18.92 -9.21
N PRO A 210 -2.77 18.91 -8.55
CA PRO A 210 -2.11 17.68 -8.16
C PRO A 210 -3.07 16.82 -7.34
N LYS A 211 -2.97 15.52 -7.52
CA LYS A 211 -3.76 14.49 -6.84
C LYS A 211 -2.81 13.53 -6.14
N ARG A 212 -3.26 13.01 -5.01
CA ARG A 212 -2.56 11.96 -4.29
C ARG A 212 -3.19 10.63 -4.67
N PHE A 213 -2.35 9.65 -4.93
CA PHE A 213 -2.84 8.36 -5.34
C PHE A 213 -2.06 7.24 -4.65
N ALA A 214 -2.75 6.15 -4.34
CA ALA A 214 -2.18 4.92 -3.80
C ALA A 214 -2.68 3.76 -4.67
N VAL A 215 -1.90 2.69 -4.78
CA VAL A 215 -2.35 1.45 -5.44
C VAL A 215 -2.47 0.37 -4.38
N ALA A 216 -3.47 -0.48 -4.49
CA ALA A 216 -3.61 -1.66 -3.64
C ALA A 216 -4.06 -2.84 -4.49
N GLY A 217 -3.42 -3.99 -4.36
CA GLY A 217 -3.87 -5.17 -5.10
C GLY A 217 -2.85 -6.28 -5.21
N ARG A 218 -3.10 -7.23 -6.11
CA ARG A 218 -2.21 -8.35 -6.39
C ARG A 218 -1.44 -8.14 -7.69
N LEU A 219 -0.16 -8.49 -7.69
CA LEU A 219 0.67 -8.53 -8.90
C LEU A 219 1.12 -9.97 -9.16
N ASP A 220 1.27 -10.31 -10.44
CA ASP A 220 2.05 -11.47 -10.83
C ASP A 220 3.54 -11.09 -10.96
N SER A 221 4.43 -12.09 -10.96
CA SER A 221 5.87 -11.85 -11.15
C SER A 221 6.18 -11.09 -12.44
N ALA A 222 5.41 -11.32 -13.51
CA ALA A 222 5.61 -10.64 -14.77
C ALA A 222 5.40 -9.12 -14.64
N THR A 223 4.36 -8.71 -13.91
CA THR A 223 4.10 -7.30 -13.64
C THR A 223 5.12 -6.71 -12.68
N LEU A 224 5.57 -7.47 -11.67
CA LEU A 224 6.65 -7.02 -10.77
C LEU A 224 7.96 -6.74 -11.52
N ILE A 225 8.35 -7.64 -12.44
CA ILE A 225 9.52 -7.43 -13.31
C ILE A 225 9.30 -6.20 -14.21
N ALA A 226 8.12 -6.06 -14.80
CA ALA A 226 7.81 -4.90 -15.61
C ALA A 226 7.88 -3.58 -14.80
N LEU A 227 7.44 -3.58 -13.54
CA LEU A 227 7.53 -2.42 -12.65
C LEU A 227 8.99 -2.01 -12.41
N GLU A 228 9.89 -3.00 -12.26
CA GLU A 228 11.33 -2.78 -12.17
C GLU A 228 11.90 -2.23 -13.48
N GLU A 229 11.61 -2.88 -14.62
CA GLU A 229 12.12 -2.46 -15.94
C GLU A 229 11.68 -1.04 -16.33
N ASN A 230 10.55 -0.57 -15.80
CA ASN A 230 10.02 0.78 -16.06
C ASN A 230 10.51 1.84 -15.04
N GLY A 231 11.45 1.49 -14.16
CA GLY A 231 12.14 2.47 -13.31
C GLY A 231 11.36 2.91 -12.07
N LEU A 232 10.36 2.15 -11.62
CA LEU A 232 9.49 2.56 -10.51
C LEU A 232 10.26 2.71 -9.18
N PHE A 233 11.24 1.84 -8.94
CA PHE A 233 12.04 1.84 -7.70
C PHE A 233 13.02 3.01 -7.66
N GLU A 234 13.51 3.44 -8.82
CA GLU A 234 14.40 4.58 -9.02
C GLU A 234 13.69 5.92 -8.81
N TRP A 235 12.35 5.96 -8.88
CA TRP A 235 11.59 7.17 -8.55
C TRP A 235 11.43 7.40 -7.04
N GLY A 236 11.97 6.52 -6.19
CA GLY A 236 11.92 6.65 -4.74
C GLY A 236 10.53 6.45 -4.14
N HIS A 237 9.62 5.84 -4.91
CA HIS A 237 8.27 5.57 -4.45
C HIS A 237 8.24 4.32 -3.56
N PRO A 238 7.66 4.41 -2.35
CA PRO A 238 7.57 3.26 -1.47
C PRO A 238 6.60 2.21 -2.04
N PHE A 239 7.09 0.99 -2.14
CA PHE A 239 6.42 -0.14 -2.77
C PHE A 239 6.52 -1.37 -1.86
N LEU A 240 5.42 -1.82 -1.27
CA LEU A 240 5.42 -2.98 -0.39
C LEU A 240 4.91 -4.20 -1.14
N THR A 241 5.69 -5.29 -1.17
CA THR A 241 5.25 -6.59 -1.71
C THR A 241 5.22 -7.61 -0.61
N LEU A 242 4.03 -7.90 -0.09
CA LEU A 242 3.85 -8.95 0.91
C LEU A 242 3.65 -10.29 0.20
N PRO A 243 4.32 -11.37 0.63
CA PRO A 243 4.07 -12.71 0.11
C PRO A 243 2.65 -13.16 0.45
N ASP A 244 2.13 -14.11 -0.32
CA ASP A 244 0.83 -14.70 0.00
C ASP A 244 0.94 -15.60 1.24
N VAL A 245 -0.12 -15.69 2.01
CA VAL A 245 -0.21 -16.59 3.18
C VAL A 245 -0.61 -18.03 2.79
N GLY A 246 -0.86 -18.26 1.50
CA GLY A 246 -1.22 -19.58 0.97
C GLY A 246 -2.53 -20.09 1.58
N ASP A 247 -2.50 -21.32 2.08
CA ASP A 247 -3.66 -21.96 2.74
C ASP A 247 -3.72 -21.65 4.25
N ALA A 248 -2.79 -20.85 4.79
CA ALA A 248 -2.87 -20.41 6.17
C ALA A 248 -4.15 -19.57 6.32
N SER A 249 -5.08 -20.09 7.12
CA SER A 249 -6.38 -19.48 7.32
C SER A 249 -6.20 -18.15 8.04
N ILE A 250 -6.31 -17.03 7.31
CA ILE A 250 -6.75 -15.79 7.95
C ILE A 250 -8.15 -16.08 8.45
N ASN A 251 -8.34 -16.03 9.75
CA ASN A 251 -9.64 -16.25 10.34
C ASN A 251 -10.53 -15.06 9.96
N VAL A 252 -11.38 -15.27 8.94
CA VAL A 252 -12.39 -14.32 8.46
C VAL A 252 -13.60 -14.09 9.42
N PRO A 253 -13.76 -14.68 10.63
CA PRO A 253 -14.84 -14.25 11.53
C PRO A 253 -14.71 -12.82 12.06
N LEU A 254 -13.59 -12.12 11.80
CA LEU A 254 -13.29 -10.78 12.32
C LEU A 254 -13.97 -9.64 11.56
N TRP A 255 -14.96 -9.91 10.70
CA TRP A 255 -15.65 -8.84 9.98
C TRP A 255 -16.31 -7.80 10.90
N PRO A 256 -17.02 -8.17 11.98
CA PRO A 256 -17.53 -7.20 12.95
C PRO A 256 -16.40 -6.35 13.55
N THR A 257 -15.27 -6.99 13.91
CA THR A 257 -14.04 -6.36 14.42
C THR A 257 -13.48 -5.34 13.42
N PHE A 258 -13.43 -5.68 12.14
CA PHE A 258 -12.95 -4.81 11.05
C PHE A 258 -13.87 -3.65 10.77
N SER A 259 -15.18 -3.90 10.68
CA SER A 259 -16.19 -2.86 10.56
C SER A 259 -16.11 -1.90 11.74
N ALA A 260 -15.92 -2.42 12.95
CA ALA A 260 -15.75 -1.62 14.16
C ALA A 260 -14.46 -0.77 14.07
N MET A 261 -13.31 -1.37 13.76
CA MET A 261 -12.04 -0.64 13.59
C MET A 261 -12.15 0.47 12.54
N LEU A 262 -12.78 0.20 11.40
CA LEU A 262 -12.98 1.17 10.33
C LEU A 262 -13.94 2.30 10.74
N MET A 263 -15.09 1.97 11.35
CA MET A 263 -16.03 2.95 11.89
C MET A 263 -15.37 3.87 12.91
N MET A 264 -14.49 3.33 13.74
CA MET A 264 -13.77 4.08 14.77
C MET A 264 -12.61 4.91 14.22
N TRP A 265 -11.98 4.47 13.13
CA TRP A 265 -10.94 5.22 12.43
C TRP A 265 -11.49 6.42 11.66
N ARG A 266 -12.69 6.30 11.05
CA ARG A 266 -13.30 7.32 10.19
C ARG A 266 -13.35 8.74 10.78
N PRO A 267 -13.76 8.97 12.03
CA PRO A 267 -13.75 10.30 12.66
C PRO A 267 -12.38 10.99 12.65
N PHE A 268 -11.29 10.21 12.56
CA PHE A 268 -9.92 10.71 12.61
C PHE A 268 -9.30 10.93 11.23
N GLN A 269 -9.91 10.42 10.16
CA GLN A 269 -9.43 10.48 8.77
C GLN A 269 -9.36 11.91 8.17
N GLY A 270 -9.66 12.95 8.94
CA GLY A 270 -9.46 14.36 8.56
C GLY A 270 -8.92 15.26 9.68
N ALA A 271 -8.67 14.71 10.87
CA ALA A 271 -8.33 15.48 12.05
C ALA A 271 -6.85 15.42 12.42
N ILE A 272 -6.15 14.34 12.08
CA ILE A 272 -4.75 14.11 12.47
C ILE A 272 -3.91 13.85 11.22
N ALA A 273 -2.93 14.72 10.99
CA ALA A 273 -1.96 14.54 9.93
C ALA A 273 -1.09 13.29 10.19
N VAL A 274 -0.89 12.47 9.17
CA VAL A 274 0.08 11.37 9.22
C VAL A 274 1.44 11.95 8.85
N THR A 275 2.24 12.27 9.86
CA THR A 275 3.58 12.82 9.69
C THR A 275 4.64 11.79 10.09
N PRO A 276 5.78 11.72 9.38
CA PRO A 276 6.88 10.87 9.77
C PRO A 276 7.32 11.21 11.21
N GLN A 277 7.25 10.24 12.11
CA GLN A 277 7.65 10.44 13.50
C GLN A 277 9.18 10.51 13.63
N ASN A 278 9.66 11.53 14.34
CA ASN A 278 11.07 11.68 14.68
C ASN A 278 11.49 10.79 15.86
N GLN A 279 10.56 10.54 16.79
CA GLN A 279 10.78 9.73 17.98
C GLN A 279 10.20 8.34 17.75
N PHE A 280 11.02 7.43 17.21
CA PHE A 280 10.65 6.03 17.07
C PHE A 280 10.86 5.31 18.41
N PRO A 281 9.99 4.36 18.81
CA PRO A 281 10.15 3.61 20.06
C PRO A 281 11.50 2.90 20.10
N ARG A 282 12.18 2.99 21.24
CA ARG A 282 13.52 2.43 21.45
C ARG A 282 13.49 1.11 22.21
N THR A 283 12.48 0.28 21.97
CA THR A 283 12.48 -1.10 22.49
C THR A 283 13.61 -1.89 21.82
N GLU A 284 14.16 -2.89 22.53
CA GLU A 284 15.23 -3.73 21.99
C GLU A 284 14.80 -4.42 20.68
N ALA A 285 13.58 -4.95 20.65
CA ALA A 285 13.00 -5.58 19.46
C ALA A 285 12.83 -4.58 18.29
N ALA A 286 12.29 -3.39 18.53
CA ALA A 286 12.13 -2.38 17.50
C ALA A 286 13.48 -1.94 16.91
N LEU A 287 14.51 -1.75 17.75
CA LEU A 287 15.87 -1.42 17.31
C LEU A 287 16.47 -2.55 16.47
N ARG A 288 16.29 -3.81 16.89
CA ARG A 288 16.73 -5.00 16.14
C ARG A 288 16.07 -5.04 14.76
N TYR A 289 14.74 -4.91 14.68
CA TYR A 289 14.01 -4.95 13.40
C TYR A 289 14.37 -3.77 12.49
N GLN A 290 14.57 -2.57 13.05
CA GLN A 290 15.08 -1.45 12.27
C GLN A 290 16.46 -1.72 11.65
N SER A 291 17.35 -2.39 12.40
CA SER A 291 18.66 -2.78 11.88
C SER A 291 18.52 -3.77 10.72
N TYR A 292 17.68 -4.79 10.88
CA TYR A 292 17.38 -5.75 9.81
C TYR A 292 16.77 -5.08 8.57
N LEU A 293 15.82 -4.17 8.76
CA LEU A 293 15.21 -3.43 7.66
C LEU A 293 16.24 -2.58 6.91
N ARG A 294 17.15 -1.90 7.63
CA ARG A 294 18.22 -1.10 7.01
C ARG A 294 19.22 -1.96 6.24
N ASP A 295 19.57 -3.13 6.76
CA ASP A 295 20.44 -4.08 6.05
C ASP A 295 19.81 -4.52 4.73
N GLY A 296 18.54 -4.93 4.74
CA GLY A 296 17.80 -5.28 3.53
C GLY A 296 17.71 -4.11 2.54
N LEU A 297 17.39 -2.91 3.03
CA LEU A 297 17.28 -1.71 2.19
C LEU A 297 18.59 -1.27 1.56
N SER A 298 19.74 -1.57 2.15
CA SER A 298 21.06 -1.26 1.58
C SER A 298 21.32 -1.97 0.23
N ARG A 299 20.53 -3.01 -0.07
CA ARG A 299 20.61 -3.82 -1.29
C ARG A 299 19.68 -3.32 -2.39
N LEU A 300 18.92 -2.26 -2.14
CA LEU A 300 17.94 -1.66 -3.04
C LEU A 300 18.39 -0.24 -3.44
N PRO A 301 17.79 0.39 -4.48
CA PRO A 301 18.15 1.74 -4.87
C PRO A 301 17.99 2.72 -3.71
N GLY A 302 18.94 3.66 -3.57
CA GLY A 302 18.98 4.57 -2.41
C GLY A 302 17.69 5.38 -2.23
N ASP A 303 17.10 5.84 -3.33
CA ASP A 303 15.84 6.60 -3.32
C ASP A 303 14.67 5.76 -2.79
N TYR A 304 14.62 4.48 -3.17
CA TYR A 304 13.63 3.53 -2.64
C TYR A 304 13.81 3.32 -1.12
N GLY A 305 15.05 3.12 -0.67
CA GLY A 305 15.37 2.97 0.75
C GLY A 305 14.92 4.18 1.58
N PHE A 306 15.14 5.40 1.07
CA PHE A 306 14.64 6.62 1.70
C PHE A 306 13.11 6.65 1.78
N GLY A 307 12.42 6.34 0.68
CA GLY A 307 10.96 6.27 0.62
C GLY A 307 10.38 5.27 1.63
N LEU A 308 10.97 4.07 1.72
CA LEU A 308 10.49 3.04 2.65
C LEU A 308 10.74 3.40 4.13
N LEU A 309 11.88 4.02 4.44
CA LEU A 309 12.16 4.52 5.79
C LEU A 309 11.23 5.68 6.20
N LYS A 310 10.80 6.50 5.23
CA LYS A 310 9.76 7.50 5.46
C LYS A 310 8.42 6.81 5.79
N VAL A 311 8.03 5.81 4.99
CA VAL A 311 6.79 5.05 5.21
C VAL A 311 6.79 4.31 6.53
N SER A 312 7.91 3.71 6.97
CA SER A 312 7.96 3.05 8.27
C SER A 312 7.70 4.01 9.44
N ARG A 313 8.16 5.25 9.33
CA ARG A 313 7.86 6.32 10.30
C ARG A 313 6.42 6.83 10.23
N GLU A 314 5.83 6.86 9.04
CA GLU A 314 4.41 7.20 8.86
C GLU A 314 3.49 6.08 9.34
N LEU A 315 3.85 4.81 9.14
CA LEU A 315 3.15 3.66 9.71
C LEU A 315 3.21 3.68 11.22
N PHE A 316 4.34 4.08 11.81
CA PHE A 316 4.39 4.32 13.25
C PHE A 316 3.47 5.47 13.68
N ALA A 317 3.34 6.53 12.87
CA ALA A 317 2.34 7.57 13.11
C ALA A 317 0.92 7.01 13.01
N VAL A 318 0.65 6.05 12.12
CA VAL A 318 -0.65 5.36 12.05
C VAL A 318 -0.90 4.54 13.31
N CYS A 319 0.05 3.73 13.76
CA CYS A 319 -0.06 3.01 15.05
C CYS A 319 -0.28 3.99 16.21
N SER A 320 0.48 5.08 16.23
CA SER A 320 0.34 6.15 17.23
C SER A 320 -0.97 6.91 17.11
N ASN A 321 -1.55 7.04 15.92
CA ASN A 321 -2.85 7.69 15.73
C ASN A 321 -3.99 6.76 16.11
N LEU A 322 -3.88 5.46 15.84
CA LEU A 322 -4.80 4.45 16.39
C LEU A 322 -4.77 4.54 17.92
N TYR A 323 -3.60 4.78 18.50
CA TYR A 323 -3.45 5.02 19.92
C TYR A 323 -3.99 6.38 20.40
N GLN A 324 -3.52 7.49 19.83
CA GLN A 324 -3.91 8.87 20.18
C GLN A 324 -5.39 9.14 19.93
N SER A 325 -6.02 8.45 18.99
CA SER A 325 -7.48 8.49 18.80
C SER A 325 -8.26 8.09 20.07
N THR A 326 -7.59 7.39 21.00
CA THR A 326 -8.12 6.98 22.29
C THR A 326 -7.62 7.83 23.48
N VAL A 327 -6.46 8.49 23.37
CA VAL A 327 -5.84 9.26 24.49
C VAL A 327 -5.89 10.79 24.32
N ALA A 328 -5.88 11.31 23.08
CA ALA A 328 -5.69 12.73 22.73
C ALA A 328 -6.89 13.64 23.01
N TRP A 329 -7.58 13.42 24.11
CA TRP A 329 -8.69 14.24 24.58
C TRP A 329 -8.45 14.96 25.89
N ASP A 330 -7.42 14.56 26.61
CA ASP A 330 -6.73 15.44 27.54
C ASP A 330 -5.56 16.05 26.78
N ASN A 331 -5.37 17.36 26.89
CA ASN A 331 -4.59 18.19 25.97
C ASN A 331 -3.06 17.96 26.03
N ASP A 332 -2.58 16.79 26.44
CA ASP A 332 -1.15 16.45 26.49
C ASP A 332 -0.81 15.32 25.51
N PRO A 333 0.32 15.41 24.78
CA PRO A 333 0.83 14.28 24.02
C PRO A 333 1.10 13.10 24.98
N PRO A 334 0.74 11.86 24.61
CA PRO A 334 0.91 10.72 25.48
C PRO A 334 2.38 10.55 25.85
N ARG A 335 2.67 10.59 27.16
CA ARG A 335 3.89 10.01 27.71
C ARG A 335 3.53 8.57 28.03
N LEU A 336 4.14 7.61 27.34
CA LEU A 336 3.98 6.15 27.55
C LEU A 336 4.05 5.71 29.03
N GLU A 337 4.65 6.54 29.88
CA GLU A 337 4.82 6.35 31.32
C GLU A 337 3.54 6.53 32.17
N LYS A 338 2.45 7.10 31.63
CA LYS A 338 1.23 7.45 32.41
C LYS A 338 -0.02 6.62 32.05
N GLU A 339 0.14 5.55 31.28
CA GLU A 339 -0.95 4.90 30.57
C GLU A 339 -1.28 3.52 31.18
N PRO A 340 -2.49 2.96 30.99
CA PRO A 340 -2.76 1.57 31.33
C PRO A 340 -1.75 0.70 30.56
N PRO A 341 -0.88 -0.08 31.23
CA PRO A 341 0.25 -0.80 30.62
C PRO A 341 -0.18 -1.62 29.40
N GLU A 342 -1.35 -2.22 29.56
CA GLU A 342 -2.08 -3.07 28.64
C GLU A 342 -2.43 -2.47 27.26
N ASN A 343 -2.64 -1.15 27.15
CA ASN A 343 -2.96 -0.50 25.87
C ASN A 343 -1.70 -0.01 25.13
N ALA A 344 -0.64 0.30 25.87
CA ALA A 344 0.66 0.62 25.29
C ALA A 344 1.29 -0.64 24.66
N GLU A 345 1.11 -1.80 25.30
CA GLU A 345 1.61 -3.09 24.81
C GLU A 345 1.08 -3.46 23.42
N ILE A 346 -0.24 -3.36 23.18
CA ILE A 346 -0.79 -3.74 21.87
C ILE A 346 -0.27 -2.87 20.72
N ILE A 347 -0.02 -1.58 20.97
CA ILE A 347 0.51 -0.68 19.95
C ILE A 347 1.97 -1.00 19.64
N LEU A 348 2.75 -1.35 20.66
CA LEU A 348 4.12 -1.85 20.48
C LEU A 348 4.12 -3.16 19.68
N THR A 349 3.21 -4.08 19.98
CA THR A 349 3.04 -5.32 19.20
C THR A 349 2.72 -5.01 17.74
N PHE A 350 1.74 -4.15 17.46
CA PHE A 350 1.36 -3.77 16.09
C PHE A 350 2.52 -3.11 15.33
N LEU A 351 3.30 -2.27 16.02
CA LEU A 351 4.50 -1.66 15.45
C LEU A 351 5.56 -2.72 15.11
N GLU A 352 5.88 -3.60 16.05
CA GLU A 352 6.88 -4.66 15.89
C GLU A 352 6.49 -5.61 14.75
N GLU A 353 5.24 -6.05 14.71
CA GLU A 353 4.70 -6.90 13.64
C GLU A 353 4.72 -6.18 12.28
N THR A 354 4.45 -4.88 12.25
CA THR A 354 4.57 -4.10 11.00
C THR A 354 6.00 -3.98 10.54
N LEU A 355 6.96 -3.75 11.44
CA LEU A 355 8.38 -3.75 11.08
C LEU A 355 8.83 -5.10 10.52
N LYS A 356 8.40 -6.21 11.13
CA LYS A 356 8.64 -7.55 10.58
C LYS A 356 8.04 -7.69 9.19
N GLY A 357 6.82 -7.24 8.96
CA GLY A 357 6.19 -7.26 7.64
C GLY A 357 6.92 -6.40 6.60
N LEU A 358 7.46 -5.24 6.99
CA LEU A 358 8.30 -4.41 6.11
C LEU A 358 9.62 -5.10 5.75
N ILE A 359 10.24 -5.81 6.69
CA ILE A 359 11.43 -6.64 6.44
C ILE A 359 11.07 -7.74 5.43
N ILE A 360 10.00 -8.49 5.69
CA ILE A 360 9.52 -9.53 4.77
C ILE A 360 9.22 -8.96 3.38
N ALA A 361 8.60 -7.78 3.30
CA ALA A 361 8.31 -7.13 2.03
C ALA A 361 9.59 -6.76 1.26
N THR A 362 10.58 -6.21 1.97
CA THR A 362 11.90 -5.88 1.41
C THR A 362 12.61 -7.13 0.91
N HIS A 363 12.58 -8.20 1.69
CA HIS A 363 13.17 -9.49 1.31
C HIS A 363 12.42 -10.17 0.16
N THR A 364 11.11 -9.99 0.05
CA THR A 364 10.33 -10.46 -1.10
C THR A 364 10.80 -9.78 -2.38
N LEU A 365 11.05 -8.47 -2.36
CA LEU A 365 11.65 -7.75 -3.49
C LEU A 365 13.04 -8.27 -3.83
N ILE A 366 13.90 -8.49 -2.82
CA ILE A 366 15.24 -9.06 -2.99
C ILE A 366 15.18 -10.46 -3.62
N TRP A 367 14.22 -11.30 -3.20
CA TRP A 367 14.01 -12.62 -3.79
C TRP A 367 13.63 -12.51 -5.27
N HIS A 368 12.77 -11.55 -5.61
CA HIS A 368 12.44 -11.21 -7.00
C HIS A 368 13.57 -10.46 -7.74
N ARG A 369 14.69 -10.17 -7.05
CA ARG A 369 15.87 -9.46 -7.56
C ARG A 369 15.60 -8.00 -7.96
N VAL A 370 14.50 -7.45 -7.47
CA VAL A 370 14.16 -6.04 -7.65
C VAL A 370 15.21 -5.18 -6.98
N GLY A 371 15.81 -4.25 -7.70
CA GLY A 371 16.64 -3.19 -7.11
C GLY A 371 18.12 -3.52 -6.91
N LEU A 372 18.58 -4.65 -7.45
CA LEU A 372 20.01 -4.94 -7.58
C LEU A 372 20.55 -4.16 -8.79
N THR A 373 21.64 -3.42 -8.60
CA THR A 373 22.16 -2.47 -9.59
C THR A 373 22.75 -3.21 -10.79
N PRO A 374 22.19 -3.11 -12.02
CA PRO A 374 22.44 -4.06 -13.09
C PRO A 374 23.90 -4.15 -13.54
N SER A 375 24.68 -4.99 -12.84
CA SER A 375 26.01 -5.40 -13.22
C SER A 375 25.91 -6.60 -14.18
N SER A 376 26.96 -6.84 -14.98
CA SER A 376 27.02 -8.01 -15.87
C SER A 376 26.85 -9.33 -15.10
N ARG A 377 27.34 -9.36 -13.85
CA ARG A 377 27.23 -10.49 -12.93
C ARG A 377 25.81 -10.68 -12.39
N GLU A 378 25.07 -9.61 -12.16
CA GLU A 378 23.68 -9.68 -11.68
C GLU A 378 22.72 -10.17 -12.75
N LYS A 379 22.89 -9.75 -14.01
CA LYS A 379 22.12 -10.32 -15.13
C LYS A 379 22.32 -11.83 -15.25
N LEU A 380 23.51 -12.32 -14.92
CA LEU A 380 23.81 -13.75 -14.90
C LEU A 380 23.10 -14.45 -13.73
N ILE A 381 23.14 -13.86 -12.53
CA ILE A 381 22.44 -14.37 -11.34
C ILE A 381 20.93 -14.44 -11.59
N GLN A 382 20.34 -13.40 -12.17
CA GLN A 382 18.93 -13.35 -12.52
C GLN A 382 18.56 -14.49 -13.47
N LYS A 383 19.35 -14.71 -14.53
CA LYS A 383 19.13 -15.83 -15.45
C LYS A 383 19.24 -17.18 -14.75
N ILE A 384 20.25 -17.37 -13.90
CA ILE A 384 20.43 -18.62 -13.13
C ILE A 384 19.21 -18.90 -12.25
N LEU A 385 18.81 -17.93 -11.43
CA LEU A 385 17.66 -18.08 -10.53
C LEU A 385 16.34 -18.22 -11.29
N HIS A 386 16.18 -17.53 -12.41
CA HIS A 386 15.01 -17.64 -13.26
C HIS A 386 14.84 -19.05 -13.82
N GLU A 387 15.92 -19.65 -14.34
CA GLU A 387 15.89 -21.03 -14.83
C GLU A 387 15.68 -22.02 -13.68
N LEU A 388 16.39 -21.87 -12.55
CA LEU A 388 16.21 -22.74 -11.38
C LEU A 388 14.79 -22.68 -10.79
N ARG A 389 14.09 -21.54 -10.92
CA ARG A 389 12.70 -21.37 -10.45
C ARG A 389 11.66 -21.83 -11.48
N LYS A 390 12.05 -21.99 -12.75
CA LYS A 390 11.16 -22.45 -13.84
C LYS A 390 11.30 -23.93 -14.13
N GLY A 391 12.46 -24.52 -13.87
CA GLY A 391 12.80 -25.90 -14.19
C GLY A 391 13.00 -26.78 -12.97
N GLU A 392 13.44 -28.01 -13.23
CA GLU A 392 13.92 -28.94 -12.21
C GLU A 392 15.37 -28.60 -11.81
N ASP A 393 15.79 -29.14 -10.67
CA ASP A 393 17.10 -28.95 -10.08
C ASP A 393 18.23 -29.20 -11.09
N LEU A 394 19.25 -28.32 -11.07
CA LEU A 394 20.40 -28.43 -11.96
C LEU A 394 21.64 -28.87 -11.21
N THR A 395 22.46 -29.71 -11.82
CA THR A 395 23.78 -29.99 -11.28
C THR A 395 24.70 -28.78 -11.43
N ARG A 396 25.70 -28.67 -10.56
CA ARG A 396 26.77 -27.65 -10.67
C ARG A 396 27.45 -27.64 -12.05
N ARG A 397 27.57 -28.79 -12.71
CA ARG A 397 28.18 -28.90 -14.05
C ARG A 397 27.25 -28.39 -15.15
N GLU A 398 25.96 -28.65 -15.04
CA GLU A 398 24.95 -28.12 -15.97
C GLU A 398 24.86 -26.60 -15.86
N LEU A 399 24.80 -26.06 -14.65
CA LEU A 399 24.84 -24.61 -14.43
C LEU A 399 26.07 -23.96 -15.09
N GLN A 400 27.25 -24.55 -14.91
CA GLN A 400 28.47 -24.03 -15.53
C GLN A 400 28.38 -24.00 -17.07
N ARG A 401 27.85 -25.07 -17.67
CA ARG A 401 27.71 -25.19 -19.14
C ARG A 401 26.65 -24.25 -19.69
N THR A 402 25.47 -24.24 -19.09
CA THR A 402 24.31 -23.46 -19.54
C THR A 402 24.56 -21.96 -19.45
N PHE A 403 25.17 -21.52 -18.35
CA PHE A 403 25.41 -20.10 -18.07
C PHE A 403 26.83 -19.64 -18.44
N ARG A 404 27.64 -20.51 -19.04
CA ARG A 404 29.01 -20.22 -19.51
C ARG A 404 29.90 -19.61 -18.41
N LEU A 405 29.79 -20.10 -17.19
CA LEU A 405 30.65 -19.68 -16.07
C LEU A 405 32.10 -20.12 -16.35
N SER A 406 33.04 -19.17 -16.26
CA SER A 406 34.38 -19.32 -16.83
C SER A 406 35.22 -20.38 -16.10
N THR A 407 35.04 -20.49 -14.77
CA THR A 407 35.79 -21.43 -13.92
C THR A 407 34.87 -22.13 -12.91
N ALA A 408 35.29 -23.31 -12.46
CA ALA A 408 34.62 -24.01 -11.36
C ALA A 408 34.62 -23.17 -10.07
N THR A 409 35.69 -22.44 -9.81
CA THR A 409 35.83 -21.54 -8.65
C THR A 409 34.85 -20.38 -8.71
N GLU A 410 34.68 -19.74 -9.87
CA GLU A 410 33.69 -18.67 -10.06
C GLU A 410 32.27 -19.18 -9.81
N ARG A 411 31.95 -20.36 -10.38
CA ARG A 411 30.68 -21.04 -10.12
C ARG A 411 30.48 -21.28 -8.63
N ASP A 412 31.42 -21.96 -7.97
CA ASP A 412 31.24 -22.36 -6.58
C ASP A 412 31.17 -21.13 -5.66
N THR A 413 31.95 -20.09 -5.92
CA THR A 413 31.85 -18.81 -5.19
C THR A 413 30.49 -18.16 -5.36
N LEU A 414 29.94 -18.18 -6.59
CA LEU A 414 28.61 -17.65 -6.85
C LEU A 414 27.52 -18.46 -6.12
N LEU A 415 27.57 -19.78 -6.24
CA LEU A 415 26.60 -20.68 -5.60
C LEU A 415 26.65 -20.60 -4.08
N THR A 416 27.85 -20.53 -3.49
CA THR A 416 28.00 -20.33 -2.04
C THR A 416 27.33 -19.04 -1.59
N ARG A 417 27.56 -17.91 -2.30
CA ARG A 417 26.90 -16.64 -1.96
C ARG A 417 25.38 -16.72 -2.08
N LEU A 418 24.87 -17.35 -3.14
CA LEU A 418 23.42 -17.51 -3.32
C LEU A 418 22.80 -18.41 -2.23
N ALA A 419 23.54 -19.40 -1.75
CA ALA A 419 23.12 -20.26 -0.65
C ALA A 419 23.18 -19.55 0.70
N GLU A 420 24.24 -18.74 0.95
CA GLU A 420 24.36 -17.87 2.12
C GLU A 420 23.24 -16.81 2.16
N GLU A 421 22.82 -16.31 0.99
CA GLU A 421 21.65 -15.44 0.84
C GLU A 421 20.31 -16.18 1.00
N GLY A 422 20.31 -17.52 1.13
CA GLY A 422 19.11 -18.34 1.27
C GLY A 422 18.28 -18.47 -0.01
N MET A 423 18.83 -18.16 -1.19
CA MET A 423 18.08 -18.18 -2.45
C MET A 423 18.11 -19.52 -3.17
N ILE A 424 19.10 -20.35 -2.87
CA ILE A 424 19.25 -21.71 -3.41
C ILE A 424 19.65 -22.67 -2.29
N THR A 425 19.37 -23.95 -2.48
CA THR A 425 19.92 -25.04 -1.67
C THR A 425 20.99 -25.77 -2.46
N LEU A 426 21.99 -26.31 -1.75
CA LEU A 426 23.08 -27.09 -2.31
C LEU A 426 23.07 -28.49 -1.69
N ASP A 427 22.51 -29.47 -2.40
CA ASP A 427 22.54 -30.88 -1.97
C ASP A 427 23.56 -31.67 -2.80
N GLY A 428 24.78 -31.79 -2.26
CA GLY A 428 25.91 -32.39 -2.93
C GLY A 428 26.23 -31.70 -4.27
N LYS A 429 25.82 -32.35 -5.37
CA LYS A 429 26.02 -31.87 -6.75
C LYS A 429 24.81 -31.10 -7.30
N MET A 430 23.65 -31.22 -6.68
CA MET A 430 22.41 -30.59 -7.10
C MET A 430 22.31 -29.17 -6.55
N VAL A 431 21.65 -28.33 -7.32
CA VAL A 431 21.34 -26.94 -7.00
C VAL A 431 19.86 -26.72 -7.29
N SER A 432 19.13 -26.33 -6.27
CA SER A 432 17.68 -26.12 -6.33
C SER A 432 17.35 -24.69 -5.90
N ALA A 433 16.33 -24.07 -6.49
CA ALA A 433 15.86 -22.76 -6.02
C ALA A 433 15.04 -22.90 -4.74
N VAL A 434 15.24 -21.99 -3.78
CA VAL A 434 14.36 -21.87 -2.61
C VAL A 434 13.07 -21.17 -3.02
N SER A 435 11.93 -21.75 -2.65
CA SER A 435 10.61 -21.15 -2.92
C SER A 435 10.44 -19.84 -2.15
N LEU A 436 9.54 -18.95 -2.61
CA LEU A 436 9.30 -17.69 -1.91
C LEU A 436 8.75 -17.90 -0.49
N ASP A 437 7.90 -18.92 -0.29
CA ASP A 437 7.34 -19.25 1.03
C ASP A 437 8.44 -19.70 2.00
N GLU A 438 9.28 -20.66 1.60
CA GLU A 438 10.43 -21.10 2.41
C GLU A 438 11.37 -19.94 2.73
N TYR A 439 11.68 -19.10 1.73
CA TYR A 439 12.56 -17.95 1.89
C TYR A 439 12.02 -16.96 2.93
N THR A 440 10.76 -16.54 2.78
CA THR A 440 10.15 -15.52 3.64
C THR A 440 9.85 -16.03 5.04
N ARG A 441 9.52 -17.32 5.20
CA ARG A 441 9.38 -17.96 6.52
C ARG A 441 10.72 -18.12 7.22
N ALA A 442 11.80 -18.44 6.50
CA ALA A 442 13.14 -18.46 7.08
C ALA A 442 13.52 -17.08 7.61
N ILE A 443 13.27 -16.01 6.86
CA ILE A 443 13.47 -14.63 7.34
C ILE A 443 12.63 -14.36 8.58
N HIS A 444 11.34 -14.69 8.58
CA HIS A 444 10.46 -14.47 9.73
C HIS A 444 10.94 -15.20 10.99
N SER A 445 11.47 -16.41 10.86
CA SER A 445 12.01 -17.18 12.00
C SER A 445 13.24 -16.57 12.66
N LEU A 446 13.94 -15.65 11.96
CA LEU A 446 15.10 -14.92 12.48
C LEU A 446 14.70 -13.64 13.23
N LEU A 447 13.43 -13.23 13.13
CA LEU A 447 12.89 -11.99 13.71
C LEU A 447 12.20 -12.29 15.05
#